data_AF-A0A521GZA7-F1
#
_entry.id   AF-A0A521GZA7-F1
#
_cell.length_a   1.000
_cell.length_b   1.000
_cell.length_c   1.000
_cell.angle_alpha   90.00
_cell.angle_beta   90.00
_cell.angle_gamma   90.00
#
_symmetry.space_group_name_H-M   'P 1'
#
loop_
_entity.id
_entity.type
_entity.pdbx_description
1 polymer ?
#
loop_
_entity_poly.entity_id
_entity_poly.type
_entity_poly.pdbx_seq_one_letter_code
_entity_poly.pdbx_strand_id
1 'polypeptide(L)' 'MNADGIVTPDDVSAWIHWLYFYPGDFFIKICLSLGMDPLIDFLEFSSRYYGGWLSGVLSFMFWLTLIRRSTRSKTAHA' A
#
# COMPACT_ATOMS: atom_id res chain seq x y z
N MET A 1 -14.49 2.30 -7.17
CA MET A 1 -15.90 2.10 -6.82
C MET A 1 -16.44 3.36 -6.19
N ASN A 2 -17.09 4.16 -7.00
CA ASN A 2 -17.81 5.39 -6.62
C ASN A 2 -19.22 5.12 -6.03
N ALA A 3 -19.57 3.86 -5.77
CA ALA A 3 -20.82 3.42 -5.12
C ALA A 3 -22.12 3.83 -5.85
N ASP A 4 -22.04 4.10 -7.16
CA ASP A 4 -23.18 4.45 -8.02
C ASP A 4 -23.94 3.23 -8.57
N GLY A 5 -23.46 2.01 -8.30
CA GLY A 5 -24.07 0.75 -8.70
C GLY A 5 -23.73 0.30 -10.13
N ILE A 6 -22.86 1.02 -10.84
CA ILE A 6 -22.45 0.72 -12.22
C ILE A 6 -20.92 0.57 -12.24
N VAL A 7 -20.41 -0.55 -12.77
CA VAL A 7 -18.97 -0.72 -12.94
C VAL A 7 -18.51 0.01 -14.19
N THR A 8 -17.75 1.07 -13.99
CA THR A 8 -17.16 1.90 -15.03
C THR A 8 -15.63 1.71 -15.11
N PRO A 9 -14.96 2.13 -16.20
CA PRO A 9 -13.50 2.14 -16.27
C PRO A 9 -12.85 2.97 -15.15
N ASP A 10 -13.54 4.00 -14.65
CA ASP A 10 -13.09 4.79 -13.52
C ASP A 10 -13.01 3.94 -12.24
N ASP A 11 -13.90 2.95 -12.08
CA ASP A 11 -13.84 2.01 -10.97
C ASP A 11 -12.64 1.09 -11.02
N VAL A 12 -12.24 0.67 -12.23
CA VAL A 12 -11.02 -0.13 -12.43
C VAL A 12 -9.79 0.67 -12.01
N SER A 13 -9.71 1.95 -12.40
CA SER A 13 -8.60 2.81 -11.98
C SER A 13 -8.58 2.99 -10.45
N ALA A 14 -9.75 3.15 -9.83
CA ALA A 14 -9.88 3.23 -8.37
C ALA A 14 -9.47 1.92 -7.68
N TRP A 15 -9.78 0.76 -8.26
CA TRP A 15 -9.34 -0.53 -7.71
C TRP A 15 -7.82 -0.71 -7.81
N ILE A 16 -7.21 -0.33 -8.93
CA ILE A 16 -5.77 -0.38 -9.10
C ILE A 16 -5.10 0.55 -8.08
N HIS A 17 -5.63 1.75 -7.92
CA HIS A 17 -5.14 2.71 -6.92
C HIS A 17 -5.24 2.10 -5.52
N TRP A 18 -6.39 1.57 -5.14
CA TRP A 18 -6.58 0.96 -3.82
C TRP A 18 -5.67 -0.24 -3.59
N LEU A 19 -5.56 -1.14 -4.57
CA LEU A 19 -4.69 -2.32 -4.50
C LEU A 19 -3.21 -1.91 -4.35
N TYR A 20 -2.80 -0.86 -5.07
CA TYR A 20 -1.47 -0.32 -4.92
C TYR A 20 -1.26 0.22 -3.51
N PHE A 21 -2.07 1.15 -3.01
CA PHE A 21 -1.82 1.78 -1.70
C PHE A 21 -2.08 0.88 -0.48
N TYR A 22 -2.87 -0.19 -0.63
CA TYR A 22 -3.25 -1.10 0.45
C TYR A 22 -2.09 -1.57 1.38
N PRO A 23 -0.98 -2.14 0.89
CA PRO A 23 0.14 -2.54 1.75
C PRO A 23 0.81 -1.37 2.48
N GLY A 24 0.87 -0.19 1.86
CA GLY A 24 1.43 1.01 2.48
C GLY A 24 0.56 1.51 3.62
N ASP A 25 -0.75 1.64 3.38
CA ASP A 25 -1.73 2.04 4.39
C ASP A 25 -1.79 1.05 5.56
N PHE A 26 -1.66 -0.25 5.27
CA PHE A 26 -1.59 -1.29 6.29
C PHE A 26 -0.37 -1.14 7.20
N PHE A 27 0.79 -0.79 6.64
CA PHE A 27 2.00 -0.53 7.43
C PHE A 27 1.81 0.69 8.35
N ILE A 28 1.25 1.79 7.81
CA ILE A 28 0.93 2.98 8.61
C ILE A 28 -0.02 2.61 9.76
N LYS A 29 -1.06 1.82 9.48
CA LYS A 29 -2.00 1.34 10.49
C LYS A 29 -1.32 0.50 11.59
N ILE A 30 -0.36 -0.36 11.23
CA ILE A 30 0.42 -1.13 12.20
C ILE A 30 1.24 -0.20 13.08
N CYS A 31 1.98 0.75 12.50
CA CYS A 31 2.79 1.70 13.26
C CYS A 31 1.95 2.52 14.26
N LEU A 32 0.77 2.98 13.83
CA LEU A 32 -0.20 3.64 14.69
C LEU A 32 -0.71 2.71 15.81
N SER A 33 -1.00 1.45 15.51
CA SER A 33 -1.51 0.49 16.50
C SER A 33 -0.47 0.04 17.53
N LEU A 34 0.82 0.11 17.19
CA LEU A 34 1.93 -0.27 18.07
C LEU A 34 2.41 0.89 18.96
N GLY A 35 1.80 2.08 18.86
CA GLY A 35 2.18 3.24 19.66
C GLY A 35 3.61 3.70 19.40
N MET A 36 4.06 3.64 18.13
CA MET A 36 5.41 4.08 17.76
C MET A 36 5.48 5.61 17.64
N ASP A 37 5.13 6.32 18.73
CA ASP A 37 4.99 7.78 18.79
C ASP A 37 6.21 8.55 18.21
N PRO A 38 7.47 8.14 18.46
CA PRO A 38 8.62 8.85 17.89
C PRO A 38 8.72 8.76 16.35
N LEU A 39 8.31 7.62 15.77
CA LEU A 39 8.26 7.45 14.31
C LEU A 39 7.03 8.15 13.74
N ILE A 40 5.92 8.15 14.48
CA ILE A 40 4.70 8.84 14.12
C ILE A 40 4.93 10.35 14.02
N ASP A 41 5.63 10.96 14.97
CA ASP A 41 5.93 12.39 14.93
C ASP A 41 7.07 12.73 13.94
N PHE A 42 8.08 11.86 13.80
CA PHE A 42 9.21 12.12 12.89
C PHE A 42 8.86 11.97 11.41
N LEU A 43 8.00 11.02 11.06
CA LEU A 43 7.52 10.81 9.68
C LEU A 43 6.13 11.41 9.45
N GLU A 44 5.59 12.12 10.45
CA GLU A 44 4.22 12.65 10.46
C GLU A 44 3.18 11.58 10.08
N PHE A 45 3.26 10.36 10.62
CA PHE A 45 2.25 9.33 10.34
C PHE A 45 0.91 9.71 10.95
N SER A 46 -0.02 10.11 10.11
CA SER A 46 -1.43 10.31 10.45
C SER A 46 -2.32 9.47 9.53
N SER A 47 -3.50 9.09 10.00
CA SER A 47 -4.55 8.49 9.18
C SER A 47 -4.94 9.37 7.98
N ARG A 48 -4.61 10.66 8.02
CA ARG A 48 -4.74 11.60 6.89
C ARG A 48 -3.83 11.27 5.70
N TYR A 49 -2.77 10.49 5.90
CA TYR A 49 -1.81 10.14 4.85
C TYR A 49 -2.09 8.81 4.16
N TYR A 50 -3.25 8.19 4.41
CA TYR A 50 -3.69 7.06 3.60
C TYR A 50 -3.83 7.46 2.13
N GLY A 51 -3.31 6.65 1.23
CA GLY A 51 -3.19 7.01 -0.20
C GLY A 51 -2.22 8.16 -0.51
N GLY A 52 -1.49 8.67 0.50
CA GLY A 52 -0.52 9.76 0.36
C GLY A 52 0.86 9.29 -0.11
N TRP A 53 1.78 10.23 -0.28
CA TRP A 53 3.14 9.96 -0.81
C TRP A 53 3.89 8.89 -0.01
N LEU A 54 3.81 8.94 1.33
CA LEU A 54 4.51 8.02 2.23
C LEU A 54 3.94 6.60 2.14
N SER A 55 2.61 6.48 2.11
CA SER A 55 1.93 5.21 1.84
C SER A 55 2.34 4.64 0.47
N GLY A 56 2.45 5.51 -0.55
CA GLY A 56 2.92 5.12 -1.88
C GLY A 56 4.34 4.56 -1.88
N VAL A 57 5.29 5.21 -1.18
CA VAL A 57 6.67 4.72 -1.07
C VAL A 57 6.74 3.39 -0.33
N LEU A 58 6.02 3.25 0.78
CA LEU A 58 5.97 2.00 1.57
C LEU A 58 5.35 0.86 0.75
N SER A 59 4.26 1.15 0.05
CA SER A 59 3.64 0.23 -0.88
C SER A 59 4.58 -0.19 -2.01
N PHE A 60 5.27 0.77 -2.64
CA PHE A 60 6.22 0.48 -3.71
C PHE A 60 7.32 -0.47 -3.24
N MET A 61 7.89 -0.23 -2.06
CA MET A 61 8.88 -1.13 -1.45
C MET A 61 8.30 -2.52 -1.23
N PHE A 62 7.08 -2.62 -0.72
CA PHE A 62 6.39 -3.91 -0.55
C PHE A 62 6.24 -4.65 -1.88
N TRP A 63 5.66 -4.02 -2.90
CA TRP A 63 5.48 -4.63 -4.23
C TRP A 63 6.81 -5.03 -4.87
N LEU A 64 7.84 -4.20 -4.74
CA LEU A 64 9.18 -4.51 -5.25
C LEU A 64 9.75 -5.78 -4.60
N THR A 65 9.58 -5.97 -3.29
CA THR A 65 10.02 -7.20 -2.62
C THR A 65 9.22 -8.42 -3.05
N LEU A 66 7.91 -8.27 -3.25
CA LEU A 66 7.01 -9.34 -3.65
C LEU A 66 7.32 -9.81 -5.08
N ILE A 67 7.51 -8.88 -6.01
CA ILE A 67 7.91 -9.17 -7.40
C ILE A 67 9.28 -9.86 -7.42
N ARG A 68 10.27 -9.36 -6.66
CA ARG A 68 11.60 -9.98 -6.56
C ARG A 68 11.56 -11.39 -5.98
N ARG A 69 10.66 -11.67 -5.01
CA ARG A 69 10.47 -13.03 -4.47
C ARG A 69 9.84 -13.96 -5.50
N SER A 70 8.84 -13.47 -6.24
CA SER A 70 8.18 -14.25 -7.29
C SER A 70 9.15 -14.68 -8.39
N THR A 71 10.08 -13.80 -8.80
CA THR A 71 11.06 -14.13 -9.84
C THR A 71 12.10 -15.16 -9.38
N ARG A 72 12.54 -15.11 -8.11
CA ARG A 72 13.48 -16.10 -7.55
C ARG A 72 12.89 -17.50 -7.40
N SER A 73 11.59 -17.62 -7.11
CA SER A 73 10.93 -18.93 -6.99
C SER A 73 10.89 -19.68 -8.34
N LYS A 74 10.74 -18.96 -9.45
CA LYS A 74 10.68 -19.57 -10.79
C LYS A 74 12.03 -20.11 -11.27
N THR A 75 13.15 -19.55 -10.80
CA THR A 75 14.50 -20.03 -11.14
C THR A 75 14.98 -21.22 -10.30
N ALA A 76 14.30 -21.56 -9.20
CA ALA A 76 14.66 -22.68 -8.34
C ALA A 76 14.05 -24.03 -8.80
N HIS A 77 13.18 -24.01 -9.81
CA HIS A 77 12.51 -25.19 -10.37
C HIS A 77 12.88 -25.44 -11.84
N ALA A 78 13.94 -24.81 -12.35
CA ALA A 78 14.47 -25.00 -13.70
C ALA A 78 15.74 -25.85 -13.68
#